data_AF-A0A0R3SKL1-F1
#
_entry.id   AF-A0A0R3SKL1-F1
#
_cell.length_a   1.000
_cell.length_b   1.000
_cell.length_c   1.000
_cell.angle_alpha   90.00
_cell.angle_beta   90.00
_cell.angle_gamma   90.00
#
_symmetry.space_group_name_H-M   'P 1'
#
loop_
_entity.id
_entity.type
_entity.pdbx_description
1 polymer ?
#
loop_
_entity_poly.entity_id
_entity_poly.type
_entity_poly.pdbx_seq_one_letter_code
_entity_poly.pdbx_strand_id
1 'polypeptide(L)' 'LLEHGANTGIVSFELELPLDVAQGKDMVALLKDWMQRQSVDEKAARSAEEQAMLRDAQEWLRTGEYP' A
#
# COMPACT_ATOMS: atom_id res chain seq x y z
N LEU A 1 6.50 -15.65 5.56
CA LEU A 1 6.32 -14.55 4.58
C LEU A 1 6.76 -13.22 5.18
N LEU A 2 6.19 -12.79 6.30
CA LEU A 2 6.61 -11.57 7.02
C LEU A 2 8.12 -11.59 7.32
N GLU A 3 8.62 -12.65 7.94
CA GLU A 3 10.05 -12.85 8.21
C GLU A 3 10.94 -12.96 6.96
N HIS A 4 10.34 -13.16 5.79
CA HIS A 4 11.03 -13.24 4.50
C HIS A 4 10.85 -11.97 3.66
N GLY A 5 10.41 -10.86 4.27
CA GLY A 5 10.33 -9.55 3.60
C GLY A 5 9.02 -9.26 2.88
N ALA A 6 7.92 -9.96 3.21
CA ALA A 6 6.61 -9.61 2.68
C ALA A 6 6.20 -8.19 3.12
N ASN A 7 5.73 -7.39 2.16
CA ASN A 7 5.30 -6.02 2.41
C ASN A 7 3.82 -5.99 2.85
N THR A 8 3.57 -5.59 4.10
CA THR A 8 2.22 -5.42 4.66
C THR A 8 1.59 -4.06 4.39
N GLY A 9 2.35 -3.12 3.81
CA GLY A 9 1.87 -1.80 3.39
C GLY A 9 1.47 -1.74 1.91
N ILE A 10 1.39 -2.87 1.22
CA ILE A 10 0.85 -2.93 -0.14
C ILE A 10 -0.67 -2.90 -0.10
N VAL A 11 -1.30 -2.21 -1.04
CA VAL A 11 -2.76 -2.15 -1.18
C VAL A 11 -3.22 -2.94 -2.40
N SER A 12 -4.41 -3.53 -2.31
CA SER A 12 -5.09 -4.14 -3.46
C SER A 12 -5.71 -3.08 -4.37
N PHE A 13 -6.26 -3.51 -5.52
CA PHE A 13 -7.05 -2.64 -6.40
C PHE A 13 -8.31 -2.06 -5.71
N GLU A 14 -8.79 -2.68 -4.63
CA GLU A 14 -9.90 -2.18 -3.81
C GLU A 14 -9.40 -1.29 -2.64
N LEU A 15 -8.12 -0.91 -2.65
CA LEU A 15 -7.45 -0.09 -1.63
C LEU A 15 -7.36 -0.75 -0.25
N GLU A 16 -7.47 -2.08 -0.20
CA GLU A 16 -7.40 -2.85 1.04
C GLU A 16 -5.97 -3.27 1.36
N LEU A 17 -5.57 -3.11 2.62
CA LEU A 17 -4.33 -3.67 3.14
C LEU A 17 -4.51 -5.15 3.49
N PRO A 18 -3.42 -5.94 3.59
CA PRO A 18 -3.47 -7.29 4.14
C PRO A 18 -4.16 -7.37 5.51
N LEU A 19 -4.09 -6.29 6.30
CA LEU A 19 -4.78 -6.17 7.59
C LEU A 19 -6.30 -6.08 7.46
N ASP A 20 -6.81 -5.41 6.42
CA ASP A 20 -8.25 -5.18 6.21
C ASP A 20 -8.96 -6.48 5.81
N VAL A 21 -8.25 -7.35 5.08
CA VAL A 21 -8.77 -8.65 4.59
C VAL A 21 -8.55 -9.79 5.60
N ALA A 22 -7.71 -9.59 6.61
CA ALA A 22 -7.32 -10.63 7.55
C ALA A 22 -8.51 -11.14 8.38
N GLN A 23 -8.66 -12.46 8.43
CA GLN A 23 -9.69 -13.13 9.24
C GLN A 23 -9.06 -13.79 10.47
N GLY A 24 -9.73 -13.68 11.60
CA GLY A 24 -9.28 -14.26 12.87
C GLY A 24 -8.42 -13.28 13.70
N LYS A 25 -8.66 -13.29 15.01
CA LYS A 25 -8.08 -12.30 15.94
C LYS A 25 -6.55 -12.37 16.01
N ASP A 26 -5.99 -13.58 15.97
CA ASP A 26 -4.54 -13.80 16.08
C ASP A 26 -3.79 -13.27 14.85
N MET A 27 -4.37 -13.46 13.65
CA MET A 27 -3.80 -12.95 12.40
C MET A 27 -3.83 -11.42 12.36
N VAL A 28 -4.96 -10.81 12.75
CA VAL A 28 -5.10 -9.36 12.84
C VAL A 28 -4.09 -8.78 13.84
N ALA A 29 -3.90 -9.42 15.00
CA ALA A 29 -2.91 -8.99 15.99
C ALA A 29 -1.48 -9.08 15.46
N LEU A 30 -1.13 -10.18 14.79
CA LEU A 30 0.17 -10.38 14.16
C LEU A 30 0.48 -9.30 13.11
N LEU A 31 -0.48 -9.02 12.22
CA LEU A 31 -0.31 -8.02 11.16
C LEU A 31 -0.23 -6.59 11.72
N LYS A 32 -1.03 -6.26 12.73
CA LYS A 32 -0.94 -4.96 13.42
C LYS A 32 0.43 -4.74 14.05
N ASP A 33 0.92 -5.72 14.81
CA ASP A 33 2.23 -5.63 15.45
C ASP A 33 3.34 -5.53 14.41
N TRP A 34 3.27 -6.33 13.33
CA TRP A 34 4.24 -6.25 12.25
C TRP A 34 4.24 -4.88 11.55
N MET A 35 3.08 -4.36 11.18
CA MET A 35 2.93 -3.04 10.53
C MET A 35 3.42 -1.91 11.44
N GLN A 36 3.16 -2.00 12.74
CA GLN A 36 3.62 -1.03 13.73
C GLN A 36 5.15 -1.03 13.84
N ARG A 37 5.79 -2.22 13.87
CA ARG A 37 7.26 -2.34 13.88
C ARG A 37 7.91 -1.74 12.64
N GLN A 38 7.25 -1.86 11.49
CA GLN A 38 7.70 -1.30 10.21
C GLN A 38 7.29 0.17 10.01
N SER A 39 6.55 0.76 10.94
CA SER A 39 6.03 2.14 10.84
C SER A 39 5.28 2.40 9.52
N VAL A 40 4.45 1.44 9.10
CA VAL A 40 3.67 1.55 7.87
C VAL A 40 2.63 2.68 8.02
N ASP A 41 2.72 3.68 7.16
CA ASP A 41 1.67 4.70 7.03
C ASP A 41 0.57 4.18 6.11
N GLU A 42 -0.52 3.74 6.72
CA GLU A 42 -1.68 3.19 6.00
C GLU A 42 -2.32 4.19 5.03
N LYS A 43 -2.28 5.49 5.35
CA LYS A 43 -2.86 6.52 4.49
C LYS A 43 -1.96 6.77 3.29
N ALA A 44 -0.65 6.81 3.50
CA ALA A 44 0.31 6.89 2.41
C ALA A 44 0.22 5.66 1.50
N ALA A 45 0.09 4.46 2.06
CA ALA A 45 -0.10 3.22 1.30
C ALA A 45 -1.31 3.28 0.36
N ARG A 46 -2.48 3.71 0.87
CA ARG A 46 -3.71 3.80 0.07
C ARG A 46 -3.70 4.91 -0.98
N SER A 47 -2.90 5.96 -0.80
CA SER A 47 -2.82 7.08 -1.76
C SER A 47 -1.63 6.99 -2.72
N ALA A 48 -0.75 5.99 -2.56
CA ALA A 48 0.47 5.88 -3.37
C ALA A 48 0.19 5.71 -4.86
N GLU A 49 -0.80 4.88 -5.22
CA GLU A 49 -1.19 4.65 -6.62
C GLU A 49 -1.81 5.91 -7.24
N GLU A 50 -2.79 6.52 -6.57
CA GLU A 50 -3.40 7.78 -7.01
C GLU A 50 -2.34 8.86 -7.26
N GLN A 51 -1.38 9.01 -6.33
CA GLN A 51 -0.29 9.97 -6.47
C GLN A 51 0.64 9.64 -7.64
N ALA A 52 0.91 8.35 -7.89
CA ALA A 52 1.71 7.94 -9.04
C ALA A 52 0.99 8.27 -10.35
N MET A 53 -0.29 7.91 -10.46
CA MET A 53 -1.12 8.21 -11.62
C MET A 53 -1.20 9.72 -11.88
N LEU A 54 -1.36 10.53 -10.82
CA LEU A 54 -1.41 11.98 -10.95
C LEU A 54 -0.08 12.56 -11.45
N ARG A 55 1.05 12.07 -10.94
CA ARG A 55 2.38 12.49 -11.41
C ARG A 55 2.58 12.14 -12.88
N ASP A 56 2.20 10.93 -13.26
CA ASP A 56 2.35 10.47 -14.65
C ASP A 56 1.48 11.31 -15.59
N ALA A 57 0.22 11.58 -15.22
CA ALA A 57 -0.68 12.44 -15.99
C ALA A 57 -0.16 13.88 -16.12
N GLN A 58 0.42 14.44 -15.06
CA GLN A 58 1.05 15.75 -15.09
C GLN A 58 2.27 15.78 -16.01
N GLU A 59 3.07 14.71 -16.02
CA GLU A 59 4.25 14.59 -16.88
C GLU A 59 3.84 14.46 -18.35
N TRP A 60 2.81 13.67 -18.66
CA TRP A 60 2.27 13.56 -20.02
C TRP A 60 1.75 14.90 -20.51
N LEU A 61 1.03 15.65 -19.65
CA LEU A 61 0.55 16.98 -20.00
C LEU A 61 1.71 17.96 -20.23
N ARG A 62 2.77 17.88 -19.42
CA ARG A 62 3.94 18.76 -19.48
C ARG A 62 4.80 18.52 -20.71
N THR A 63 4.97 17.25 -21.09
CA THR A 63 5.87 16.83 -22.17
C THR A 63 5.16 16.69 -23.51
N GLY A 64 3.85 16.42 -23.49
CA GLY A 64 3.08 16.02 -24.66
C GLY A 64 3.37 14.57 -25.10
N GLU A 65 4.20 13.84 -24.36
CA GLU A 65 4.59 12.47 -24.64
C GLU A 65 3.91 11.52 -23.66
N TYR A 66 3.32 10.46 -24.20
CA TYR A 66 2.78 9.34 -23.43
C TYR A 66 3.41 8.05 -23.99
N PRO A 67 3.60 7.01 -23.15
CA PRO A 67 4.16 5.73 -23.60
C PRO A 67 3.33 5.02 -24.67
#